data_AF-A0AA88MVK7-F1
#
_entry.id   AF-A0AA88MVK7-F1
#
_cell.length_a   1.000
_cell.length_b   1.000
_cell.length_c   1.000
_cell.angle_alpha   90.00
_cell.angle_beta   90.00
_cell.angle_gamma   90.00
#
_symmetry.space_group_name_H-M   'P 1'
#
loop_
_entity.id
_entity.type
_entity.pdbx_description
1 polymer ?
#
loop_
_entity_poly.entity_id
_entity_poly.type
_entity_poly.pdbx_seq_one_letter_code
_entity_poly.pdbx_strand_id
1 'polypeptide(L)'
;MSVKMNDVRKVLLMVEEKFQRFKQQQFTFIAALERSREHAHHRTQPVSTVNEVKWYMTQHCSNSIDMQIFSLFLDIMDNLKDLFYMLESLASARNYARDVLNSYRNVFSPEYNFSQFRTHYQYDGVNRLSCDEAQNYYGGVISVIPVILDLHKEAIMELSQASNKMVPEMENTTPGQQRASNNAQVRSVKKTYASRRSSKSSQKAADGWKPADGWKPAWKPPGPGRT
;
A
#
# COMPACT_ATOMS: atom_id res chain seq x y z
N MET A 1 -15.25 -0.03 -26.34
CA MET A 1 -16.37 -0.28 -25.41
C MET A 1 -16.37 0.82 -24.36
N SER A 2 -17.52 1.39 -24.02
CA SER A 2 -17.61 2.39 -22.94
C SER A 2 -17.52 1.68 -21.59
N VAL A 3 -16.45 1.92 -20.83
CA VAL A 3 -16.27 1.39 -19.47
C VAL A 3 -17.34 1.97 -18.55
N LYS A 4 -18.07 1.13 -17.80
CA LYS A 4 -19.06 1.58 -16.82
C LYS A 4 -18.53 1.45 -15.39
N MET A 5 -19.04 2.27 -14.49
CA MET A 5 -18.71 2.23 -13.06
C MET A 5 -18.94 0.85 -12.42
N ASN A 6 -19.96 0.11 -12.88
CA ASN A 6 -20.24 -1.23 -12.37
C ASN A 6 -19.18 -2.26 -12.79
N ASP A 7 -18.58 -2.09 -13.97
CA ASP A 7 -17.50 -2.97 -14.45
C ASP A 7 -16.24 -2.76 -13.60
N VAL A 8 -15.93 -1.49 -13.31
CA VAL A 8 -14.85 -1.10 -12.38
C VAL A 8 -15.04 -1.76 -11.01
N ARG A 9 -16.26 -1.69 -10.44
CA ARG A 9 -16.56 -2.29 -9.12
C ARG A 9 -16.44 -3.82 -9.14
N LYS A 10 -16.87 -4.48 -10.21
CA LYS A 10 -16.70 -5.93 -10.37
C LYS A 10 -15.24 -6.34 -10.38
N VAL A 11 -14.41 -5.63 -11.14
CA VAL A 11 -12.97 -5.93 -11.19
C VAL A 11 -12.31 -5.62 -9.85
N LEU A 12 -12.66 -4.52 -9.18
CA LEU A 12 -12.16 -4.25 -7.82
C LEU A 12 -12.45 -5.41 -6.87
N LEU A 13 -13.70 -5.92 -6.83
CA LEU A 13 -14.07 -7.06 -5.96
C LEU A 13 -13.26 -8.32 -6.28
N MET A 14 -13.06 -8.62 -7.57
CA MET A 14 -12.22 -9.75 -8.00
C MET A 14 -10.77 -9.58 -7.53
N VAL A 15 -10.20 -8.38 -7.65
CA VAL A 15 -8.83 -8.11 -7.19
C VAL A 15 -8.72 -8.19 -5.67
N GLU A 16 -9.71 -7.69 -4.94
CA GLU A 16 -9.77 -7.83 -3.48
C GLU A 16 -9.80 -9.29 -3.04
N GLU A 17 -10.59 -10.13 -3.72
CA GLU A 17 -10.64 -11.57 -3.43
C GLU A 17 -9.28 -12.24 -3.67
N LYS A 18 -8.63 -11.96 -4.81
CA LYS A 18 -7.27 -12.46 -5.09
C LYS A 18 -6.27 -11.97 -4.05
N PHE A 19 -6.35 -10.70 -3.65
CA PHE A 19 -5.49 -10.14 -2.62
C PHE A 19 -5.71 -10.81 -1.25
N GLN A 20 -6.94 -11.13 -0.86
CA GLN A 20 -7.18 -11.90 0.36
C GLN A 20 -6.53 -13.28 0.31
N ARG A 21 -6.63 -13.99 -0.81
CA ARG A 21 -5.94 -15.28 -1.02
C ARG A 21 -4.42 -15.13 -0.96
N PHE A 22 -3.88 -14.08 -1.56
CA PHE A 22 -2.44 -13.77 -1.50
C PHE A 22 -1.99 -13.46 -0.07
N LYS A 23 -2.76 -12.67 0.67
CA LYS A 23 -2.50 -12.32 2.08
C LYS A 23 -2.42 -13.56 2.97
N GLN A 24 -3.30 -14.54 2.76
CA GLN A 24 -3.25 -15.83 3.47
C GLN A 24 -2.00 -16.65 3.13
N GLN A 25 -1.44 -16.48 1.94
CA GLN A 25 -0.26 -17.20 1.44
C GLN A 25 1.02 -16.36 1.45
N GLN A 26 1.01 -15.23 2.17
CA GLN A 26 2.12 -14.28 2.16
C GLN A 26 3.44 -14.91 2.64
N PHE A 27 3.40 -15.83 3.61
CA PHE A 27 4.60 -16.55 4.05
C PHE A 27 5.16 -17.47 2.97
N THR A 28 4.29 -18.09 2.16
CA THR A 28 4.72 -18.87 1.00
C THR A 28 5.41 -17.97 -0.02
N PHE A 29 4.88 -16.76 -0.26
CA PHE A 29 5.49 -15.79 -1.16
C PHE A 29 6.88 -15.36 -0.69
N ILE A 30 7.03 -15.04 0.60
CA ILE A 30 8.33 -14.65 1.16
C ILE A 30 9.34 -15.79 1.07
N ALA A 31 8.93 -17.01 1.45
CA ALA A 31 9.80 -18.18 1.37
C ALA A 31 10.21 -18.50 -0.08
N ALA A 32 9.32 -18.26 -1.06
CA ALA A 32 9.63 -18.38 -2.48
C ALA A 32 10.66 -17.33 -2.93
N LEU A 33 10.53 -16.07 -2.47
CA LEU A 33 11.52 -15.01 -2.73
C LEU A 33 12.87 -15.36 -2.13
N GLU A 34 12.93 -15.85 -0.90
CA GLU A 34 14.17 -16.27 -0.24
C GLU A 34 14.89 -17.36 -1.03
N ARG A 35 14.19 -18.43 -1.41
CA ARG A 35 14.77 -19.51 -2.22
C ARG A 35 15.24 -19.01 -3.58
N SER A 36 14.44 -18.21 -4.27
CA SER A 36 14.78 -17.72 -5.61
C SER A 36 15.97 -16.77 -5.58
N ARG A 37 16.05 -15.89 -4.57
CA ARG A 37 17.21 -15.02 -4.33
C ARG A 37 18.45 -15.81 -3.99
N GLU A 38 18.30 -16.90 -3.23
CA GLU A 38 19.42 -17.77 -2.93
C GLU A 38 20.01 -18.40 -4.19
N HIS A 39 19.14 -18.93 -5.06
CA HIS A 39 19.57 -19.49 -6.35
C HIS A 39 20.18 -18.43 -7.28
N ALA A 40 19.78 -17.17 -7.16
CA ALA A 40 20.33 -16.05 -7.92
C ALA A 40 21.58 -15.42 -7.29
N HIS A 41 22.00 -15.85 -6.10
CA HIS A 41 23.06 -15.21 -5.30
C HIS A 41 22.78 -13.72 -4.95
N HIS A 42 21.50 -13.33 -4.84
CA HIS A 42 21.05 -11.95 -4.55
C HIS A 42 20.62 -11.74 -3.08
N ARG A 43 21.19 -12.49 -2.14
CA ARG A 43 20.82 -12.47 -0.70
C ARG A 43 20.88 -11.09 -0.03
N THR A 44 21.65 -10.15 -0.55
CA THR A 44 21.89 -8.83 0.07
C THR A 44 21.10 -7.68 -0.57
N GLN A 45 20.29 -7.94 -1.60
CA GLN A 45 19.54 -6.89 -2.30
C GLN A 45 18.02 -7.02 -2.07
N PRO A 46 17.31 -5.92 -1.77
CA PRO A 46 15.86 -5.95 -1.58
C PRO A 46 15.14 -6.25 -2.90
N VAL A 47 14.01 -6.94 -2.81
CA VAL A 47 13.11 -7.12 -3.94
C VAL A 47 12.19 -5.91 -3.99
N SER A 48 12.38 -5.09 -5.01
CA SER A 48 11.86 -3.74 -5.10
C SER A 48 11.03 -3.49 -6.34
N THR A 49 10.99 -4.38 -7.33
CA THR A 49 10.19 -4.18 -8.56
C THR A 49 9.37 -5.40 -8.96
N VAL A 50 8.32 -5.20 -9.77
CA VAL A 50 7.57 -6.32 -10.38
C VAL A 50 8.47 -7.13 -11.31
N ASN A 51 9.36 -6.45 -12.03
CA ASN A 51 10.24 -7.09 -13.00
C ASN A 51 11.21 -8.06 -12.32
N GLU A 52 11.72 -7.72 -11.13
CA GLU A 52 12.53 -8.64 -10.32
C GLU A 52 11.74 -9.89 -9.92
N VAL A 53 10.49 -9.75 -9.45
CA VAL A 53 9.65 -10.91 -9.12
C VAL A 53 9.43 -11.82 -10.34
N LYS A 54 9.16 -11.22 -11.51
CA LYS A 54 9.02 -11.96 -12.78
C LYS A 54 10.32 -12.64 -13.19
N TRP A 55 11.46 -11.97 -13.01
CA TRP A 55 12.77 -12.52 -13.31
C TRP A 55 13.10 -13.71 -12.40
N TYR A 56 12.88 -13.60 -11.09
CA TYR A 56 13.04 -14.71 -10.15
C TYR A 56 12.15 -15.90 -10.51
N MET A 57 10.87 -15.66 -10.83
CA MET A 57 9.95 -16.70 -11.27
C MET A 57 10.43 -17.42 -12.53
N THR A 58 10.99 -16.70 -13.51
CA THR A 58 11.34 -17.31 -14.80
C THR A 58 12.74 -17.93 -14.85
N GLN A 59 13.69 -17.40 -14.08
CA GLN A 59 15.10 -17.80 -14.15
C GLN A 59 15.58 -18.62 -12.93
N HIS A 60 14.94 -18.46 -11.78
CA HIS A 60 15.46 -18.96 -10.49
C HIS A 60 14.43 -19.75 -9.67
N CYS A 61 13.31 -20.12 -10.28
CA CYS A 61 12.24 -20.85 -9.65
C CYS A 61 11.90 -22.13 -10.45
N SER A 62 12.03 -23.29 -9.81
CA SER A 62 11.69 -24.61 -10.36
C SER A 62 10.57 -25.32 -9.60
N ASN A 63 10.20 -24.80 -8.42
CA ASN A 63 9.14 -25.36 -7.57
C ASN A 63 7.77 -24.85 -8.03
N SER A 64 6.82 -25.77 -8.25
CA SER A 64 5.46 -25.42 -8.70
C SER A 64 4.69 -24.55 -7.70
N ILE A 65 4.91 -24.72 -6.39
CA ILE A 65 4.29 -23.88 -5.34
C ILE A 65 4.81 -22.44 -5.45
N ASP A 66 6.11 -22.28 -5.67
CA ASP A 66 6.76 -20.98 -5.78
C ASP A 66 6.32 -20.25 -7.06
N MET A 67 6.23 -20.99 -8.16
CA MET A 67 5.67 -20.50 -9.42
C MET A 67 4.21 -20.04 -9.25
N GLN A 68 3.40 -20.81 -8.53
CA GLN A 68 1.99 -20.48 -8.29
C GLN A 68 1.85 -19.18 -7.49
N ILE A 69 2.63 -19.01 -6.42
CA ILE A 69 2.52 -17.81 -5.58
C ILE A 69 3.09 -16.56 -6.27
N PHE A 70 4.15 -16.69 -7.08
CA PHE A 70 4.62 -15.60 -7.95
C PHE A 70 3.60 -15.24 -9.01
N SER A 71 2.99 -16.23 -9.66
CA SER A 71 1.93 -16.02 -10.65
C SER A 71 0.74 -15.29 -10.03
N LEU A 72 0.31 -15.65 -8.82
CA LEU A 72 -0.76 -14.95 -8.12
C LEU A 72 -0.41 -13.48 -7.85
N PHE A 73 0.82 -13.19 -7.41
CA PHE A 73 1.28 -11.80 -7.22
C PHE A 73 1.25 -11.01 -8.53
N LEU A 74 1.83 -11.55 -9.60
CA LEU A 74 1.91 -10.89 -10.90
C LEU A 74 0.52 -10.67 -11.52
N ASP A 75 -0.37 -11.65 -11.41
CA ASP A 75 -1.76 -11.54 -11.87
C ASP A 75 -2.53 -10.45 -11.10
N ILE A 76 -2.33 -10.33 -9.78
CA ILE A 76 -2.91 -9.20 -9.02
C ILE A 76 -2.36 -7.86 -9.54
N MET A 77 -1.05 -7.74 -9.77
CA MET A 77 -0.44 -6.51 -10.28
C MET A 77 -0.96 -6.11 -11.66
N ASP A 78 -1.14 -7.09 -12.56
CA ASP A 78 -1.73 -6.86 -13.89
C ASP A 78 -3.20 -6.43 -13.78
N ASN A 79 -3.98 -7.09 -12.91
CA ASN A 79 -5.39 -6.72 -12.72
C ASN A 79 -5.54 -5.32 -12.08
N LEU A 80 -4.63 -4.92 -11.19
CA LEU A 80 -4.57 -3.56 -10.64
C LEU A 80 -4.23 -2.53 -11.73
N LYS A 81 -3.32 -2.87 -12.66
CA LYS A 81 -2.98 -2.03 -13.80
C LYS A 81 -4.17 -1.87 -14.76
N ASP A 82 -4.90 -2.95 -15.02
CA ASP A 82 -6.13 -2.91 -15.83
C ASP A 82 -7.21 -2.06 -15.16
N LEU A 83 -7.37 -2.20 -13.84
CA LEU A 83 -8.27 -1.35 -13.05
C LEU A 83 -7.90 0.12 -13.15
N PHE A 84 -6.61 0.45 -13.08
CA PHE A 84 -6.11 1.80 -13.28
C PHE A 84 -6.53 2.38 -14.64
N TYR A 85 -6.33 1.63 -15.74
CA TYR A 85 -6.71 2.11 -17.07
C TYR A 85 -8.23 2.27 -17.24
N MET A 86 -9.03 1.41 -16.58
CA MET A 86 -10.48 1.59 -16.55
C MET A 86 -10.89 2.87 -15.81
N LEU A 87 -10.26 3.18 -14.68
CA LEU A 87 -10.50 4.42 -13.95
C LEU A 87 -10.07 5.64 -14.77
N GLU A 88 -8.92 5.58 -15.43
CA GLU A 88 -8.45 6.65 -16.29
C GLU A 88 -9.41 6.91 -17.46
N SER A 89 -9.91 5.85 -18.10
CA SER A 89 -10.94 5.97 -19.14
C SER A 89 -12.22 6.63 -18.61
N LEU A 90 -12.64 6.27 -17.39
CA LEU A 90 -13.84 6.84 -16.77
C LEU A 90 -13.66 8.31 -16.38
N ALA A 91 -12.50 8.66 -15.83
CA ALA A 91 -12.14 10.04 -15.49
C ALA A 91 -12.08 10.92 -16.75
N SER A 92 -11.51 10.39 -17.83
CA SER A 92 -11.48 11.05 -19.15
C SER A 92 -12.88 11.38 -19.65
N ALA A 93 -13.78 10.38 -19.63
CA ALA A 93 -15.15 10.55 -20.10
C ALA A 93 -15.97 11.56 -19.28
N ARG A 94 -15.58 11.79 -18.01
CA ARG A 94 -16.26 12.69 -17.08
C ARG A 94 -15.59 14.06 -16.95
N ASN A 95 -14.52 14.34 -17.71
CA ASN A 95 -13.68 15.54 -17.55
C ASN A 95 -13.24 15.78 -16.09
N TYR A 96 -13.01 14.70 -15.35
CA TYR A 96 -12.64 14.76 -13.94
C TYR A 96 -11.12 14.99 -13.78
N ALA A 97 -10.73 15.83 -12.82
CA ALA A 97 -9.33 16.09 -12.49
C ALA A 97 -8.64 14.79 -12.03
N ARG A 98 -7.47 14.49 -12.61
CA ARG A 98 -6.80 13.19 -12.45
C ARG A 98 -5.71 13.19 -11.37
N ASP A 99 -5.78 14.09 -10.40
CA ASP A 99 -4.68 14.34 -9.46
C ASP A 99 -4.31 13.07 -8.68
N VAL A 100 -5.32 12.36 -8.16
CA VAL A 100 -5.11 11.06 -7.47
C VAL A 100 -4.54 10.01 -8.43
N LEU A 101 -5.13 9.80 -9.62
CA LEU A 101 -4.62 8.81 -10.59
C LEU A 101 -3.18 9.12 -11.05
N ASN A 102 -2.86 10.38 -11.28
CA ASN A 102 -1.53 10.80 -11.71
C ASN A 102 -0.48 10.59 -10.61
N SER A 103 -0.87 10.68 -9.33
CA SER A 103 0.04 10.53 -8.20
C SER A 103 0.69 9.14 -8.13
N TYR A 104 0.02 8.09 -8.64
CA TYR A 104 0.50 6.70 -8.55
C TYR A 104 0.61 5.96 -9.88
N ARG A 105 0.38 6.64 -11.02
CA ARG A 105 0.53 6.07 -12.37
C ARG A 105 1.85 5.34 -12.58
N ASN A 106 2.95 5.92 -12.09
CA ASN A 106 4.29 5.39 -12.31
C ASN A 106 4.51 4.05 -11.62
N VAL A 107 3.70 3.70 -10.62
CA VAL A 107 3.81 2.44 -9.85
C VAL A 107 3.69 1.20 -10.74
N PHE A 108 2.97 1.29 -11.86
CA PHE A 108 2.80 0.20 -12.82
C PHE A 108 3.92 0.10 -13.86
N SER A 109 4.94 0.95 -13.76
CA SER A 109 6.14 0.83 -14.57
C SER A 109 6.94 -0.40 -14.11
N PRO A 110 7.46 -1.23 -15.01
CA PRO A 110 8.19 -2.45 -14.64
C PRO A 110 9.36 -2.20 -13.68
N GLU A 111 10.01 -1.04 -13.79
CA GLU A 111 11.18 -0.63 -13.03
C GLU A 111 10.84 0.26 -11.82
N TYR A 112 9.55 0.43 -11.50
CA TYR A 112 9.18 1.27 -10.36
C TYR A 112 9.62 0.61 -9.05
N ASN A 113 10.36 1.38 -8.26
CA ASN A 113 10.91 0.91 -7.00
C ASN A 113 9.87 1.03 -5.86
N PHE A 114 9.57 -0.11 -5.24
CA PHE A 114 8.62 -0.30 -4.15
C PHE A 114 9.22 -0.08 -2.76
N SER A 115 10.53 0.11 -2.61
CA SER A 115 11.18 0.32 -1.30
C SER A 115 10.62 1.54 -0.55
N GLN A 116 10.00 2.48 -1.27
CA GLN A 116 9.31 3.63 -0.65
C GLN A 116 8.01 3.26 0.06
N PHE A 117 7.38 2.13 -0.29
CA PHE A 117 6.21 1.61 0.41
C PHE A 117 6.67 1.00 1.74
N ARG A 118 6.88 1.87 2.73
CA ARG A 118 7.26 1.48 4.09
C ARG A 118 6.11 0.70 4.72
N THR A 119 6.27 -0.61 4.91
CA THR A 119 5.34 -1.40 5.73
C THR A 119 5.39 -0.94 7.18
N HIS A 120 4.25 -0.58 7.74
CA HIS A 120 3.94 -1.05 9.09
C HIS A 120 3.44 -2.50 8.92
N TYR A 121 4.32 -3.47 9.19
CA TYR A 121 3.98 -4.89 9.05
C TYR A 121 2.96 -5.25 10.13
N GLN A 122 1.67 -5.33 9.78
CA GLN A 122 0.58 -5.54 10.76
C GLN A 122 0.54 -6.95 11.36
N TYR A 123 1.47 -7.82 10.96
CA TYR A 123 1.58 -9.20 11.43
C TYR A 123 2.75 -9.34 12.41
N ASP A 124 2.64 -8.68 13.56
CA ASP A 124 3.61 -8.80 14.66
C ASP A 124 3.53 -10.17 15.37
N GLY A 125 2.51 -11.00 15.05
CA GLY A 125 2.16 -12.16 15.86
C GLY A 125 2.48 -13.55 15.30
N VAL A 126 2.89 -13.74 14.03
CA VAL A 126 2.79 -15.09 13.41
C VAL A 126 4.03 -15.62 12.68
N ASN A 127 5.12 -14.87 12.45
CA ASN A 127 6.33 -15.53 11.90
C ASN A 127 7.66 -14.84 12.19
N ARG A 128 8.63 -15.67 12.59
CA ARG A 128 10.01 -15.37 13.00
C ARG A 128 10.95 -15.15 11.80
N LEU A 129 10.54 -14.39 10.80
CA LEU A 129 11.55 -13.61 10.09
C LEU A 129 12.04 -12.60 11.13
N SER A 130 13.34 -12.32 11.21
CA SER A 130 13.69 -11.11 11.97
C SER A 130 12.86 -9.99 11.34
N CYS A 131 12.03 -9.30 12.13
CA CYS A 131 11.10 -8.32 11.58
C CYS A 131 11.83 -7.32 10.65
N ASP A 132 13.13 -7.14 10.92
CA ASP A 132 14.09 -6.42 10.12
C ASP A 132 14.30 -6.98 8.69
N GLU A 133 14.49 -8.29 8.50
CA GLU A 133 14.74 -8.87 7.17
C GLU A 133 13.49 -8.79 6.28
N ALA A 134 12.31 -9.12 6.83
CA ALA A 134 11.05 -9.00 6.11
C ALA A 134 10.74 -7.54 5.74
N GLN A 135 11.02 -6.61 6.65
CA GLN A 135 10.79 -5.19 6.44
C GLN A 135 11.77 -4.57 5.44
N ASN A 136 13.05 -4.93 5.51
CA ASN A 136 14.10 -4.31 4.72
C ASN A 136 14.23 -4.91 3.31
N TYR A 137 14.03 -6.22 3.14
CA TYR A 137 14.20 -6.87 1.84
C TYR A 137 12.90 -7.09 1.06
N TYR A 138 11.77 -7.24 1.75
CA TYR A 138 10.50 -7.62 1.11
C TYR A 138 9.35 -6.66 1.40
N GLY A 139 9.50 -5.72 2.32
CA GLY A 139 8.42 -4.84 2.76
C GLY A 139 7.78 -4.06 1.62
N GLY A 140 8.59 -3.53 0.70
CA GLY A 140 8.11 -2.80 -0.47
C GLY A 140 7.21 -3.65 -1.37
N VAL A 141 7.72 -4.80 -1.83
CA VAL A 141 6.97 -5.72 -2.70
C VAL A 141 5.73 -6.32 -2.02
N ILE A 142 5.72 -6.41 -0.68
CA ILE A 142 4.54 -6.85 0.07
C ILE A 142 3.50 -5.73 0.19
N SER A 143 3.95 -4.47 0.37
CA SER A 143 3.07 -3.31 0.56
C SER A 143 2.43 -2.79 -0.71
N VAL A 144 3.04 -3.04 -1.87
CA VAL A 144 2.58 -2.44 -3.13
C VAL A 144 1.10 -2.73 -3.41
N ILE A 145 0.65 -3.98 -3.23
CA ILE A 145 -0.73 -4.37 -3.50
C ILE A 145 -1.73 -3.62 -2.58
N PRO A 146 -1.63 -3.65 -1.23
CA PRO A 146 -2.57 -2.94 -0.38
C PRO A 146 -2.53 -1.42 -0.60
N VAL A 147 -1.35 -0.82 -0.80
CA VAL A 147 -1.24 0.62 -1.08
C VAL A 147 -1.97 1.00 -2.36
N ILE A 148 -1.74 0.26 -3.46
CA ILE A 148 -2.43 0.51 -4.73
C ILE A 148 -3.94 0.26 -4.59
N LEU A 149 -4.37 -0.75 -3.83
CA LEU A 149 -5.80 -1.01 -3.60
C LEU A 149 -6.48 0.16 -2.89
N ASP A 150 -5.85 0.74 -1.87
CA ASP A 150 -6.40 1.89 -1.15
C ASP A 150 -6.51 3.11 -2.08
N LEU A 151 -5.49 3.36 -2.92
CA LEU A 151 -5.52 4.42 -3.93
C LEU A 151 -6.63 4.24 -4.97
N HIS A 152 -6.88 3.01 -5.43
CA HIS A 152 -8.00 2.73 -6.32
C HIS A 152 -9.35 3.00 -5.65
N LYS A 153 -9.51 2.61 -4.38
CA LYS A 153 -10.75 2.86 -3.62
C LYS A 153 -11.01 4.35 -3.46
N GLU A 154 -9.97 5.12 -3.16
CA GLU A 154 -10.04 6.57 -3.09
C GLU A 154 -10.48 7.18 -4.43
N ALA A 155 -9.81 6.82 -5.54
CA ALA A 155 -10.18 7.30 -6.87
C ALA A 155 -11.62 6.91 -7.28
N ILE A 156 -12.07 5.71 -6.93
CA ILE A 156 -13.45 5.23 -7.14
C ILE A 156 -14.46 6.06 -6.35
N MET A 157 -14.15 6.38 -5.09
CA MET A 157 -14.99 7.20 -4.22
C MET A 157 -15.11 8.61 -4.80
N GLU A 158 -14.00 9.23 -5.19
CA GLU A 158 -13.97 10.57 -5.79
C GLU A 158 -14.78 10.63 -7.10
N LEU A 159 -14.56 9.68 -8.01
CA LEU A 159 -15.30 9.57 -9.27
C LEU A 159 -16.81 9.36 -9.04
N SER A 160 -17.19 8.65 -7.98
CA SER A 160 -18.59 8.45 -7.61
C SER A 160 -19.22 9.74 -7.07
N GLN A 161 -18.51 10.48 -6.22
CA GLN A 161 -18.99 11.75 -5.66
C GLN A 161 -19.12 12.84 -6.73
N ALA A 162 -18.17 12.92 -7.68
CA ALA A 162 -18.24 13.85 -8.79
C ALA A 162 -19.49 13.63 -9.67
N SER A 163 -19.87 12.36 -9.86
CA SER A 163 -21.09 12.01 -10.61
C SER A 163 -22.38 12.49 -9.94
N ASN A 164 -22.42 12.54 -8.60
CA ASN A 164 -23.60 12.97 -7.85
C ASN A 164 -23.74 14.50 -7.80
N LYS A 165 -22.63 15.25 -7.92
CA LYS A 165 -22.63 16.73 -7.90
C LYS A 165 -23.00 17.36 -9.24
N MET A 166 -22.96 16.62 -10.35
CA MET A 166 -23.32 17.10 -11.69
C MET A 166 -24.82 17.05 -12.00
N VAL A 167 -25.69 16.78 -11.02
CA VAL A 167 -27.14 17.01 -11.14
C VAL A 167 -27.46 18.31 -10.39
N PRO A 168 -27.61 19.45 -11.08
CA PRO A 168 -28.08 20.66 -10.43
C PRO A 168 -29.54 20.46 -10.03
N GLU A 169 -29.77 20.67 -8.74
CA GLU A 169 -31.04 21.07 -8.16
C GLU A 169 -31.66 22.16 -9.04
N MET A 170 -32.76 21.82 -9.73
CA MET A 170 -33.52 22.78 -10.52
C MET A 170 -34.30 23.65 -9.55
N GLU A 171 -33.79 24.86 -9.30
CA GLU A 171 -34.54 25.96 -8.70
C GLU A 171 -35.84 26.16 -9.49
N ASN A 172 -36.98 25.85 -8.86
CA ASN A 172 -38.26 26.39 -9.27
C ASN A 172 -38.54 27.65 -8.44
N THR A 173 -38.22 28.81 -9.00
CA THR A 173 -38.74 30.11 -8.57
C THR A 173 -40.03 30.45 -9.32
N THR A 174 -41.15 30.62 -8.59
CA THR A 174 -42.21 31.59 -8.92
C THR A 174 -42.90 32.10 -7.63
N PRO A 175 -43.36 33.37 -7.55
CA PRO A 175 -43.53 34.11 -6.29
C PRO A 175 -44.99 34.39 -5.87
N GLY A 176 -45.16 34.74 -4.58
CA GLY A 176 -46.39 35.30 -3.98
C GLY A 176 -47.02 34.35 -2.95
N GLN A 177 -47.45 34.72 -1.74
CA GLN A 177 -47.64 36.04 -1.13
C GLN A 177 -47.97 35.82 0.37
N GLN A 178 -47.26 36.54 1.27
CA GLN A 178 -47.61 37.00 2.64
C GLN A 178 -48.13 35.96 3.67
N ARG A 179 -47.70 35.94 4.94
CA ARG A 179 -47.46 37.08 5.86
C ARG A 179 -46.84 36.57 7.18
N ALA A 180 -45.93 37.38 7.75
CA ALA A 180 -45.66 37.63 9.18
C ALA A 180 -45.36 36.43 10.12
N SER A 181 -44.44 36.46 11.08
CA SER A 181 -43.54 37.49 11.60
C SER A 181 -42.62 36.83 12.65
N ASN A 182 -41.52 37.53 12.97
CA ASN A 182 -40.79 37.55 14.24
C ASN A 182 -39.43 36.83 14.33
N ASN A 183 -38.43 37.72 14.46
CA ASN A 183 -37.35 37.74 15.43
C ASN A 183 -36.13 36.81 15.26
N ALA A 184 -35.09 37.47 14.72
CA ALA A 184 -33.89 37.86 15.47
C ALA A 184 -32.69 36.88 15.56
N GLN A 185 -31.53 37.48 15.22
CA GLN A 185 -30.15 37.20 15.61
C GLN A 185 -29.31 36.17 14.82
N VAL A 186 -28.63 36.71 13.79
CA VAL A 186 -27.16 36.86 13.71
C VAL A 186 -26.33 35.94 14.63
N ARG A 187 -25.57 34.99 14.07
CA ARG A 187 -24.09 35.03 14.01
C ARG A 187 -23.48 33.78 13.37
N SER A 188 -22.50 34.07 12.51
CA SER A 188 -21.54 33.20 11.85
C SER A 188 -20.79 32.28 12.83
N VAL A 189 -20.63 31.01 12.47
CA VAL A 189 -19.64 30.11 13.08
C VAL A 189 -18.69 29.62 12.00
N LYS A 190 -17.57 30.34 11.85
CA LYS A 190 -16.31 29.76 11.35
C LYS A 190 -15.69 28.95 12.48
N LYS A 191 -15.32 27.69 12.24
CA LYS A 191 -14.35 26.96 13.07
C LYS A 191 -13.23 26.41 12.20
N THR A 192 -12.15 27.19 12.18
CA THR A 192 -10.76 26.81 11.93
C THR A 192 -10.34 25.63 12.80
N TYR A 193 -9.77 24.60 12.19
CA TYR A 193 -9.02 23.56 12.89
C TYR A 193 -7.63 24.10 13.24
N ALA A 194 -7.43 24.37 14.52
CA ALA A 194 -6.15 24.80 15.06
C ALA A 194 -5.20 23.61 15.18
N SER A 195 -4.03 23.76 14.55
CA SER A 195 -2.82 22.98 14.82
C SER A 195 -2.40 23.12 16.28
N ARG A 196 -2.09 22.00 16.94
CA ARG A 196 -1.32 21.97 18.19
C ARG A 196 -0.06 21.14 17.99
N ARG A 197 1.04 21.83 17.72
CA ARG A 197 2.36 21.42 18.23
C ARG A 197 2.48 21.89 19.68
N SER A 198 2.94 21.02 20.57
CA SER A 198 3.83 21.43 21.65
C SER A 198 4.63 20.24 22.15
N SER A 199 5.93 20.36 21.92
CA SER A 199 7.03 19.79 22.70
C SER A 199 6.83 19.90 24.21
N LYS A 200 7.32 18.90 24.95
CA LYS A 200 8.09 19.18 26.17
C LYS A 200 9.09 18.07 26.50
N SER A 201 10.34 18.51 26.58
CA SER A 201 11.52 17.88 27.14
C SER A 201 11.38 17.64 28.64
N SER A 202 12.00 16.57 29.13
CA SER A 202 12.52 16.48 30.49
C SER A 202 13.88 15.78 30.47
N GLN A 203 14.94 16.56 30.64
CA GLN A 203 16.23 16.08 31.12
C GLN A 203 16.17 15.97 32.65
N LYS A 204 16.71 14.89 33.22
CA LYS A 204 17.47 14.92 34.47
C LYS A 204 18.44 13.74 34.53
N ALA A 205 19.57 14.01 35.15
CA ALA A 205 20.86 13.39 34.93
C ALA A 205 21.18 12.21 35.86
N ALA A 206 22.14 11.42 35.38
CA ALA A 206 23.22 10.72 36.08
C ALA A 206 22.91 10.00 37.40
N ASP A 207 22.94 8.67 37.34
CA ASP A 207 23.76 7.86 38.25
C ASP A 207 24.15 6.54 37.59
N GLY A 208 25.39 6.11 37.85
CA GLY A 208 26.13 5.12 37.08
C GLY A 208 25.51 3.72 37.02
N TRP A 209 25.59 3.12 35.83
CA TRP A 209 25.30 1.70 35.62
C TRP A 209 26.59 0.96 35.29
N LYS A 210 26.94 0.01 36.17
CA LYS A 210 27.97 -1.01 35.93
C LYS A 210 27.41 -2.03 34.92
N PRO A 211 28.23 -2.63 34.03
CA PRO A 211 27.76 -3.73 33.21
C PRO A 211 27.57 -4.97 34.10
N ALA A 212 26.35 -5.49 34.13
CA ALA A 212 26.06 -6.80 34.70
C ALA A 212 26.74 -7.89 33.85
N ASP A 213 27.37 -8.82 34.54
CA ASP A 213 27.95 -10.05 34.00
C ASP A 213 26.98 -10.78 33.06
N GLY A 214 27.46 -11.23 31.90
CA GLY A 214 26.83 -12.37 31.21
C GLY A 214 26.64 -12.33 29.70
N TRP A 215 27.17 -11.38 28.95
CA TRP A 215 27.08 -11.42 27.48
C TRP A 215 28.39 -11.93 26.86
N LYS A 216 28.47 -13.24 26.64
CA LYS A 216 29.48 -13.86 25.76
C LYS A 216 28.86 -14.05 24.38
N PRO A 217 29.46 -13.58 23.28
CA PRO A 217 29.03 -13.96 21.94
C PRO A 217 29.30 -15.45 21.70
N ALA A 218 28.30 -16.16 21.18
CA ALA A 218 28.37 -17.56 20.84
C ALA A 218 29.09 -17.76 19.51
N TRP A 219 30.42 -17.59 19.48
CA TRP A 219 31.34 -18.26 18.56
C TRP A 219 32.79 -17.84 18.83
N LYS A 220 33.72 -18.81 18.88
CA LYS A 220 35.18 -18.60 18.77
C LYS A 220 35.73 -19.59 17.74
N PRO A 221 36.61 -19.15 16.82
CA PRO A 221 37.25 -20.06 15.88
C PRO A 221 38.28 -20.97 16.60
N PRO A 222 38.51 -22.20 16.10
CA PRO A 222 39.54 -23.08 16.66
C PRO A 222 40.93 -22.50 16.41
N GLY A 223 41.72 -22.34 17.47
CA GLY A 223 43.12 -21.91 17.41
C GLY A 223 44.05 -23.01 16.86
N PRO A 224 45.23 -22.64 16.34
CA PRO A 224 46.14 -23.57 15.68
C PRO A 224 46.76 -24.53 16.70
N GLY A 225 46.73 -25.82 16.38
CA GLY A 225 47.41 -26.86 17.13
C GLY A 225 48.91 -26.59 17.22
N ARG A 226 49.51 -26.94 18.37
CA ARG A 226 50.96 -27.10 18.48
C ARG A 226 51.27 -28.56 18.75
N THR A 227 52.14 -29.06 17.87
CA THR A 227 53.09 -30.16 18.06
C THR A 227 53.78 -30.12 19.42
#